data_AF-A0A016RTD7-F1
#
_entry.id   AF-A0A016RTD7-F1
#
_cell.length_a   1.000
_cell.length_b   1.000
_cell.length_c   1.000
_cell.angle_alpha   90.00
_cell.angle_beta   90.00
_cell.angle_gamma   90.00
#
_symmetry.space_group_name_H-M   'P 1'
#
loop_
_entity.id
_entity.type
_entity.pdbx_description
1 polymer ?
#
loop_
_entity_poly.entity_id
_entity_poly.type
_entity_poly.pdbx_seq_one_letter_code
_entity_poly.pdbx_strand_id
1 'polypeptide(L)'
;MYNDSKISRTNLKVDGIKTLPENIADNEGVKLAFKAYRKLEKKYGAEGRFVKMQDFTNEQMFFLAYSMVFCNKLVYIPLYLELILKEDDHAPAMLR
;
A
#
# COMPACT_ATOMS: atom_id res chain seq x y z
N MET A 1 12.16 -7.57 -8.77
CA MET A 1 11.57 -6.74 -7.71
C MET A 1 10.13 -7.15 -7.40
N TYR A 2 9.32 -7.54 -8.40
CA TYR A 2 7.93 -7.97 -8.19
C TYR A 2 7.65 -9.48 -8.40
N ASN A 3 8.54 -10.21 -9.07
CA ASN A 3 8.37 -11.67 -9.26
C ASN A 3 8.66 -12.44 -7.98
N ASP A 4 7.90 -13.52 -7.77
CA ASP A 4 8.05 -14.50 -6.69
C ASP A 4 7.79 -13.99 -5.26
N SER A 5 7.07 -12.88 -5.10
CA SER A 5 6.58 -12.44 -3.79
C SER A 5 5.69 -13.51 -3.17
N LYS A 6 6.19 -14.13 -2.09
CA LYS A 6 5.45 -15.14 -1.32
C LYS A 6 4.44 -14.45 -0.43
N ILE A 7 3.21 -14.96 -0.44
CA ILE A 7 2.17 -14.47 0.46
C ILE A 7 2.38 -15.14 1.83
N SER A 8 2.63 -14.31 2.84
CA SER A 8 2.94 -14.76 4.20
C SER A 8 1.90 -15.78 4.69
N ARG A 9 2.38 -16.86 5.32
CA ARG A 9 1.56 -17.98 5.85
C ARG A 9 0.86 -18.83 4.79
N THR A 10 1.24 -18.72 3.52
CA THR A 10 0.75 -19.58 2.43
C THR A 10 1.92 -20.06 1.55
N ASN A 11 1.66 -21.07 0.70
CA ASN A 11 2.59 -21.48 -0.37
C ASN A 11 2.29 -20.78 -1.70
N LEU A 12 1.39 -19.80 -1.71
CA LEU A 12 0.97 -19.07 -2.91
C LEU A 12 1.97 -17.97 -3.26
N LYS A 13 2.05 -17.68 -4.55
CA LYS A 13 2.93 -16.65 -5.12
C LYS A 13 2.11 -15.70 -5.99
N VAL A 14 2.53 -14.44 -6.02
CA VAL A 14 2.01 -13.44 -6.96
C VAL A 14 2.70 -13.59 -8.31
N ASP A 15 1.92 -13.48 -9.39
CA ASP A 15 2.46 -13.25 -10.72
C ASP A 15 2.87 -11.78 -10.86
N GLY A 16 4.18 -11.54 -10.78
CA GLY A 16 4.76 -10.20 -10.85
C GLY A 16 4.75 -9.58 -12.24
N ILE A 17 4.52 -10.38 -13.31
CA ILE A 17 4.35 -9.86 -14.67
C ILE A 17 2.91 -9.36 -14.83
N LYS A 18 1.93 -10.17 -14.39
CA LYS A 18 0.52 -9.79 -14.43
C LYS A 18 0.25 -8.50 -13.64
N THR A 19 0.83 -8.39 -12.45
CA THR A 19 0.59 -7.25 -11.54
C THR A 19 1.49 -6.05 -11.79
N LEU A 20 2.41 -6.12 -12.76
CA LEU A 20 3.44 -5.11 -12.98
C LEU A 20 2.89 -3.69 -13.21
N PRO A 21 1.84 -3.47 -14.03
CA PRO A 21 1.33 -2.11 -14.27
C PRO A 21 0.84 -1.44 -13.00
N GLU A 22 0.04 -2.15 -12.20
CA GLU A 22 -0.51 -1.64 -10.93
C GLU A 22 0.58 -1.50 -9.86
N ASN A 23 1.54 -2.42 -9.80
CA ASN A 23 2.70 -2.28 -8.90
C ASN A 23 3.50 -1.00 -9.19
N ILE A 24 3.68 -0.64 -10.47
CA ILE A 24 4.33 0.61 -10.86
C ILE A 24 3.47 1.81 -10.45
N ALA A 25 2.16 1.74 -10.72
CA ALA A 25 1.21 2.80 -10.38
C ALA A 25 1.18 3.09 -8.87
N ASP A 26 1.10 2.07 -8.03
CA ASP A 26 1.08 2.21 -6.56
C ASP A 26 2.38 2.84 -6.04
N ASN A 27 3.55 2.31 -6.49
CA ASN A 27 4.85 2.79 -6.04
C ASN A 27 5.11 4.25 -6.45
N GLU A 28 4.85 4.59 -7.71
CA GLU A 28 5.07 5.97 -8.19
C GLU A 28 3.97 6.91 -7.69
N GLY A 29 2.74 6.44 -7.54
CA GLY A 29 1.60 7.20 -7.00
C GLY A 29 1.87 7.68 -5.58
N VAL A 30 2.23 6.78 -4.66
CA VAL A 30 2.52 7.15 -3.26
C VAL A 30 3.73 8.07 -3.15
N LYS A 31 4.76 7.85 -3.98
CA LYS A 31 5.97 8.68 -4.04
C LYS A 31 5.67 10.10 -4.51
N LEU A 32 4.85 10.26 -5.55
CA LEU A 32 4.43 11.57 -6.04
C LEU A 32 3.51 12.28 -5.03
N ALA A 33 2.57 11.56 -4.43
CA ALA A 33 1.68 12.09 -3.40
C ALA A 33 2.48 12.59 -2.18
N PHE A 34 3.45 11.80 -1.69
CA PHE A 34 4.30 12.20 -0.57
C PHE A 34 5.18 13.41 -0.92
N LYS A 35 5.71 13.47 -2.15
CA LYS A 35 6.47 14.64 -2.62
C LYS A 35 5.59 15.90 -2.67
N ALA A 36 4.33 15.77 -3.09
CA ALA A 36 3.38 16.89 -3.09
C ALA A 36 3.04 17.33 -1.65
N TYR A 37 2.80 16.38 -0.75
CA TYR A 37 2.60 16.63 0.67
C TYR A 37 3.75 17.43 1.29
N ARG A 38 5.00 17.01 1.08
CA ARG A 38 6.19 17.74 1.58
C ARG A 38 6.33 19.14 0.99
N LYS A 39 5.91 19.36 -0.26
CA LYS A 39 5.88 20.71 -0.86
C LYS A 39 4.83 21.60 -0.20
N LEU A 40 3.65 21.06 0.12
CA LEU A 40 2.60 21.79 0.84
C LEU A 40 3.06 22.15 2.25
N GLU A 41 3.64 21.20 2.97
CA GLU A 41 4.21 21.42 4.30
C GLU A 41 5.29 22.51 4.29
N LYS A 42 6.20 22.50 3.31
CA LYS A 42 7.21 23.55 3.16
C LYS A 42 6.60 24.93 2.86
N LYS A 43 5.48 24.98 2.14
CA LYS A 43 4.84 26.22 1.71
C LYS A 43 3.96 26.85 2.79
N TYR A 44 3.24 26.03 3.55
CA TYR A 44 2.22 26.47 4.50
C TYR A 44 2.55 26.17 5.97
N GLY A 45 3.64 25.45 6.24
CA GLY A 45 3.99 24.95 7.55
C GLY A 45 3.43 23.55 7.80
N ALA A 46 3.89 22.94 8.90
CA ALA A 46 3.40 21.63 9.35
C ALA A 46 1.96 21.71 9.85
N GLU A 47 1.15 20.73 9.44
CA GLU A 47 -0.19 20.55 9.97
C GLU A 47 -0.14 20.17 11.46
N GLY A 48 -1.22 20.49 12.18
CA GLY A 48 -1.39 20.06 13.56
C GLY A 48 -1.53 18.54 13.65
N ARG A 49 -0.90 17.94 14.67
CA ARG A 49 -0.97 16.50 14.92
C ARG A 49 -2.24 16.13 15.69
N PHE A 50 -2.80 14.95 15.40
CA PHE A 50 -3.94 14.42 16.16
C PHE A 50 -3.60 14.23 17.63
N VAL A 51 -4.48 14.69 18.52
CA VAL A 51 -4.24 14.68 19.98
C VAL A 51 -3.93 13.27 20.52
N LYS A 52 -4.57 12.24 19.96
CA LYS A 52 -4.40 10.83 20.39
C LYS A 52 -3.31 10.06 19.64
N MET A 53 -2.56 10.70 18.73
CA MET A 53 -1.54 10.04 17.90
C MET A 53 -0.25 10.87 17.84
N GLN A 54 0.11 11.50 18.96
CA GLN A 54 1.31 12.35 19.06
C GLN A 54 2.63 11.58 18.96
N ASP A 55 2.58 10.25 19.09
CA ASP A 55 3.74 9.37 18.92
C ASP A 55 4.18 9.24 17.45
N PHE A 56 3.34 9.69 16.51
CA PHE A 56 3.64 9.70 15.08
C PHE A 56 3.98 11.12 14.59
N THR A 57 4.93 11.21 13.67
CA THR A 57 5.16 12.40 12.87
C THR A 57 4.08 12.53 11.79
N ASN A 58 3.90 13.73 11.21
CA ASN A 58 2.94 13.87 10.10
C ASN A 58 3.31 13.00 8.90
N GLU A 59 4.61 12.78 8.64
CA GLU A 59 5.06 11.85 7.59
C GLU A 59 4.66 10.40 7.90
N GLN A 60 4.83 9.94 9.14
CA GLN A 60 4.38 8.61 9.54
C GLN A 60 2.85 8.49 9.43
N MET A 61 2.11 9.54 9.80
CA MET A 61 0.66 9.59 9.63
C MET A 61 0.23 9.52 8.17
N PHE A 62 0.97 10.16 7.25
CA PHE A 62 0.73 10.04 5.81
C PHE A 62 0.78 8.57 5.35
N PHE A 63 1.84 7.85 5.73
CA PHE A 63 1.98 6.44 5.32
C PHE A 63 1.02 5.51 6.05
N LEU A 64 0.68 5.78 7.32
CA LEU A 64 -0.39 5.06 8.02
C LEU A 64 -1.73 5.23 7.28
N ALA A 65 -2.07 6.46 6.88
CA ALA A 65 -3.28 6.74 6.11
C ALA A 65 -3.29 6.02 4.75
N TYR A 66 -2.16 6.04 4.03
CA TYR A 66 -1.99 5.29 2.78
C TYR A 66 -2.21 3.78 2.98
N SER A 67 -1.55 3.17 3.97
CA SER A 67 -1.68 1.74 4.26
C SER A 67 -3.10 1.33 4.69
N MET A 68 -3.85 2.20 5.37
CA MET A 68 -5.22 1.91 5.79
C MET A 68 -6.17 1.67 4.60
N VAL A 69 -5.89 2.24 3.43
CA VAL A 69 -6.68 1.99 2.20
C VAL A 69 -6.63 0.52 1.79
N PHE A 70 -5.54 -0.18 2.11
CA PHE A 70 -5.30 -1.57 1.77
C PHE A 70 -5.68 -2.56 2.87
N CYS A 71 -6.27 -2.09 3.99
CA CYS A 71 -6.76 -2.98 5.03
C CYS A 71 -7.91 -3.85 4.52
N ASN A 72 -7.62 -5.09 4.15
CA ASN A 72 -8.59 -6.06 3.66
C ASN A 72 -8.46 -7.40 4.37
N LYS A 73 -9.50 -7.85 5.07
CA LYS A 73 -9.53 -9.16 5.75
C LYS A 73 -9.86 -10.33 4.83
N LEU A 74 -10.47 -10.09 3.66
CA LEU A 74 -10.88 -11.16 2.75
C LEU A 74 -9.69 -11.91 2.17
N VAL A 75 -8.51 -11.30 2.10
CA VAL A 75 -7.26 -11.94 1.65
C VAL A 75 -6.83 -13.12 2.54
N TYR A 76 -7.41 -13.26 3.73
CA TYR A 76 -7.17 -14.42 4.62
C TYR A 76 -8.12 -15.59 4.36
N ILE A 77 -9.12 -15.43 3.47
CA ILE A 77 -10.00 -16.51 3.03
C ILE A 77 -9.34 -17.19 1.82
N PRO A 78 -8.96 -18.47 1.89
CA PRO A 78 -8.19 -19.13 0.83
C PRO A 78 -8.84 -19.05 -0.56
N LEU A 79 -10.14 -19.31 -0.65
CA LEU A 79 -10.87 -19.25 -1.93
C LEU A 79 -10.87 -17.84 -2.55
N TYR A 80 -11.02 -16.81 -1.72
CA TYR A 80 -10.96 -15.42 -2.18
C TYR A 80 -9.54 -15.06 -2.64
N LEU A 81 -8.52 -15.48 -1.88
CA LEU A 81 -7.12 -15.24 -2.22
C LEU A 81 -6.74 -15.89 -3.55
N GLU A 82 -7.13 -17.15 -3.77
CA GLU A 82 -6.92 -17.84 -5.04
C GLU A 82 -7.64 -17.14 -6.21
N LEU A 83 -8.88 -16.70 -5.99
CA LEU A 83 -9.65 -15.97 -6.99
C LEU A 83 -8.94 -14.68 -7.42
N ILE A 84 -8.52 -13.83 -6.47
CA ILE A 84 -7.87 -12.56 -6.82
C ILE A 84 -6.49 -12.78 -7.45
N LEU A 85 -5.71 -13.77 -7.00
CA LEU A 85 -4.43 -14.08 -7.65
C LEU A 85 -4.62 -14.46 -9.12
N LYS A 86 -5.70 -15.19 -9.42
CA LYS A 86 -6.02 -15.63 -10.78
C LYS A 86 -6.63 -14.52 -11.64
N GLU A 87 -7.55 -13.71 -11.11
CA GLU A 87 -8.39 -12.81 -11.90
C GLU A 87 -8.00 -11.32 -11.77
N ASP A 88 -7.50 -10.87 -10.63
CA ASP A 88 -7.21 -9.46 -10.33
C ASP A 88 -5.82 -9.06 -10.88
N ASP A 89 -5.72 -7.91 -11.54
CA ASP A 89 -4.47 -7.33 -12.04
C ASP A 89 -3.68 -6.60 -10.95
N HIS A 90 -4.25 -6.42 -9.77
CA HIS A 90 -3.54 -5.89 -8.61
C HIS A 90 -2.88 -6.99 -7.79
N ALA A 91 -1.74 -6.67 -7.17
CA ALA A 91 -1.20 -7.51 -6.10
C ALA A 91 -2.19 -7.57 -4.91
N PRO A 92 -2.24 -8.67 -4.14
CA PRO A 92 -3.03 -8.71 -2.91
C PRO A 92 -2.67 -7.54 -1.99
N ALA A 93 -3.67 -6.95 -1.33
CA ALA A 93 -3.55 -5.69 -0.60
C ALA A 93 -2.38 -5.64 0.42
N MET A 94 -1.98 -6.77 1.00
CA MET A 94 -0.83 -6.86 1.92
C MET A 94 0.55 -6.69 1.27
N LEU A 95 0.61 -6.63 -0.06
CA LEU A 95 1.83 -6.47 -0.86
C LEU A 95 1.85 -5.13 -1.63
N ARG A 96 0.85 -4.26 -1.43
CA ARG A 96 0.70 -2.94 -2.05
C ARG A 96 1.10 -1.81 -1.10
#